data_AF-A0A7K6VWW7-F1
#
_entry.id   AF-A0A7K6VWW7-F1
#
_cell.length_a   1.000
_cell.length_b   1.000
_cell.length_c   1.000
_cell.angle_alpha   90.00
_cell.angle_beta   90.00
_cell.angle_gamma   90.00
#
_symmetry.space_group_name_H-M   'P 1'
#
loop_
_entity.id
_entity.type
_entity.pdbx_description
1 polymer ?
#
loop_
_entity_poly.entity_id
_entity_poly.type
_entity_poly.pdbx_seq_one_letter_code
_entity_poly.pdbx_strand_id
1 'polypeptide(L)' 'PGVSLPPQRRCRWLCPDCRAQRRDFNREQRFYKRVGCGSCQACRIPEDCGVCSACARSAPGGPSAPGPAHRCLLRR' A
#
# COMPACT_ATOMS: atom_id res chain seq x y z
N PRO A 1 2.90 -5.12 23.45
CA PRO A 1 3.47 -3.75 23.48
C PRO A 1 3.37 -3.07 22.09
N GLY A 2 2.29 -2.32 21.87
CA GLY A 2 2.04 -1.60 20.62
C GLY A 2 2.59 -0.18 20.71
N VAL A 3 3.46 0.20 19.78
CA VAL A 3 3.99 1.56 19.71
C VAL A 3 2.98 2.47 19.02
N SER A 4 2.32 3.33 19.79
CA SER A 4 1.47 4.40 19.29
C SER A 4 2.34 5.55 18.79
N LEU A 5 2.48 5.68 17.46
CA LEU A 5 3.21 6.79 16.86
C LEU A 5 2.30 8.04 16.72
N PRO A 6 2.77 9.24 17.10
CA PRO A 6 1.97 10.46 17.03
C PRO A 6 1.70 10.91 15.57
N PRO A 7 0.56 11.57 15.32
CA PRO A 7 0.18 12.04 14.00
C PRO A 7 1.18 13.09 13.48
N GLN A 8 1.37 13.05 12.16
CA GLN A 8 2.50 13.59 11.43
C GLN A 8 2.71 15.10 11.63
N ARG A 9 3.74 15.47 12.40
CA ARG A 9 4.49 16.72 12.20
C ARG A 9 5.91 16.33 11.78
N ARG A 10 6.50 17.05 10.82
CA ARG A 10 7.86 16.78 10.34
C ARG A 10 8.83 16.72 11.53
N CYS A 11 9.24 15.51 11.86
CA CYS A 11 10.01 15.16 13.04
C CYS A 11 11.46 15.63 12.91
N ARG A 12 11.69 16.96 12.97
CA ARG A 12 13.03 17.53 13.10
C ARG A 12 13.64 17.21 14.48
N TRP A 13 12.82 16.85 15.46
CA TRP A 13 13.15 16.70 16.88
C TRP A 13 13.05 15.28 17.47
N LEU A 14 12.92 14.22 16.66
CA LEU A 14 12.98 12.86 17.23
C LEU A 14 14.42 12.53 17.62
N CYS A 15 14.59 11.96 18.82
CA CYS A 15 15.86 11.35 19.23
C CYS A 15 16.25 10.22 18.26
N PRO A 16 17.53 9.79 18.26
CA PRO A 16 18.01 8.74 17.37
C PRO A 16 17.14 7.48 17.39
N ASP A 17 16.70 7.01 18.56
CA ASP A 17 15.89 5.80 18.69
C ASP A 17 14.49 5.95 18.07
N CYS A 18 13.77 7.03 18.38
CA CYS A 18 12.46 7.24 17.78
C CYS A 18 12.54 7.47 16.27
N ARG A 19 13.65 8.04 15.78
CA ARG A 19 13.93 8.14 14.33
C ARG A 19 14.14 6.75 13.72
N ALA A 20 14.89 5.87 14.38
CA ALA A 20 15.10 4.49 13.94
C ALA A 20 13.78 3.72 13.89
N GLN A 21 13.00 3.72 14.98
CA GLN A 21 11.68 3.07 15.04
C GLN A 21 10.74 3.54 13.93
N ARG A 22 10.72 4.84 13.63
CA ARG A 22 9.91 5.37 12.54
C ARG A 22 10.40 4.92 11.16
N ARG A 23 11.71 4.77 10.96
CA ARG A 23 12.26 4.21 9.71
C ARG A 23 11.88 2.75 9.54
N ASP A 24 11.96 1.96 10.62
CA ASP A 24 11.60 0.53 10.61
C ASP A 24 10.11 0.35 10.34
N PHE A 25 9.26 1.08 11.06
CA PHE A 25 7.82 1.10 10.80
C PHE A 25 7.52 1.50 9.35
N ASN A 26 8.12 2.58 8.84
CA ASN A 26 7.92 2.99 7.44
C ASN A 26 8.41 1.93 6.44
N ARG A 27 9.49 1.20 6.75
CA ARG A 27 9.99 0.11 5.91
C ARG A 27 8.98 -1.03 5.85
N GLU A 28 8.44 -1.43 6.99
CA GLU A 28 7.40 -2.46 7.10
C GLU A 28 6.10 -2.02 6.40
N GLN A 29 5.64 -0.80 6.63
CA GLN A 29 4.45 -0.26 5.95
C GLN A 29 4.63 -0.19 4.42
N ARG A 30 5.85 0.07 3.91
CA ARG A 30 6.15 0.02 2.46
C ARG A 30 6.10 -1.41 1.91
N PHE A 31 6.45 -2.41 2.70
CA PHE A 31 6.31 -3.81 2.32
C PHE A 31 4.82 -4.17 2.20
N TYR A 32 4.03 -3.91 3.25
CA TYR A 32 2.60 -4.23 3.25
C TYR A 32 1.78 -3.43 2.24
N LYS A 33 2.15 -2.18 1.93
CA LYS A 33 1.51 -1.42 0.84
C LYS A 33 1.70 -2.05 -0.54
N ARG A 34 2.78 -2.81 -0.76
CA ARG A 34 3.03 -3.53 -2.02
C ARG A 34 2.37 -4.90 -2.02
N VAL A 35 2.61 -5.69 -0.97
CA VAL A 35 2.18 -7.09 -0.89
C VAL A 35 0.70 -7.23 -0.48
N GLY A 36 0.17 -6.30 0.30
CA GLY A 36 -1.11 -6.46 0.98
C GLY A 36 -0.94 -7.14 2.35
N CYS A 37 -2.01 -7.18 3.15
CA CYS A 37 -1.99 -7.82 4.47
C CYS A 37 -2.12 -9.35 4.43
N GLY A 38 -2.50 -9.92 3.30
CA GLY A 38 -2.65 -11.37 3.08
C GLY A 38 -3.89 -12.01 3.70
N SER A 39 -4.55 -11.35 4.66
CA SER A 39 -5.67 -11.93 5.41
C SER A 39 -7.04 -11.37 5.07
N CYS A 40 -7.12 -10.14 4.55
CA CYS A 40 -8.39 -9.49 4.20
C CYS A 40 -9.03 -10.11 2.95
N GLN A 41 -10.33 -9.86 2.77
CA GLN A 41 -11.10 -10.36 1.62
C GLN A 41 -10.44 -9.97 0.29
N ALA A 42 -9.95 -8.73 0.17
CA ALA A 42 -9.27 -8.25 -1.03
C ALA A 42 -7.99 -9.04 -1.38
N CYS A 43 -7.22 -9.47 -0.38
CA CYS A 43 -6.03 -10.30 -0.56
C CYS A 43 -6.36 -11.75 -0.96
N ARG A 44 -7.57 -12.23 -0.66
CA ARG A 44 -8.02 -13.59 -1.00
C ARG A 44 -8.57 -13.71 -2.42
N ILE A 45 -8.79 -12.60 -3.12
CA ILE A 45 -9.28 -12.63 -4.50
C ILE A 45 -8.10 -12.87 -5.45
N PRO A 46 -8.06 -14.02 -6.15
CA PRO A 46 -6.93 -14.41 -6.98
C PRO A 46 -6.84 -13.57 -8.26
N GLU A 47 -7.99 -13.14 -8.81
CA GLU A 47 -8.09 -12.53 -10.14
C GLU A 47 -8.82 -11.18 -10.13
N ASP A 48 -8.54 -10.34 -11.11
CA ASP A 48 -9.22 -9.06 -11.25
C ASP A 48 -10.67 -9.25 -11.75
N CYS A 49 -11.62 -8.50 -11.21
CA CYS A 49 -13.04 -8.70 -11.50
C CYS A 49 -13.47 -8.37 -12.94
N GLY A 50 -12.60 -7.74 -13.74
CA GLY A 50 -12.87 -7.35 -15.13
C GLY A 50 -13.86 -6.19 -15.32
N VAL A 51 -14.80 -5.98 -14.39
CA VAL A 51 -15.94 -5.06 -14.57
C VAL A 51 -15.80 -3.73 -13.82
N CYS A 52 -14.90 -3.62 -12.84
CA CYS A 52 -14.75 -2.37 -12.10
C CYS A 52 -14.06 -1.27 -12.92
N SER A 53 -14.25 -0.01 -12.53
CA SER A 53 -13.66 1.15 -13.24
C SER A 53 -12.13 1.13 -13.31
N ALA A 54 -11.46 0.45 -12.38
CA ALA A 54 -10.02 0.23 -12.46
C ALA A 54 -9.66 -0.81 -13.53
N CYS A 55 -10.36 -1.94 -13.57
CA CYS A 55 -10.17 -2.99 -14.58
C CYS A 55 -10.50 -2.49 -15.99
N ALA A 56 -11.55 -1.68 -16.14
CA ALA A 56 -11.93 -1.08 -17.43
C ALA A 56 -10.84 -0.17 -18.01
N ARG A 57 -10.03 0.48 -17.17
CA ARG A 57 -8.90 1.33 -17.61
C ARG A 57 -7.65 0.53 -17.96
N SER A 58 -7.56 -0.73 -17.53
CA SER A 58 -6.44 -1.64 -17.77
C SER A 58 -6.68 -2.58 -18.96
N ALA A 59 -7.69 -2.31 -19.79
CA ALA A 59 -8.03 -3.13 -20.94
C ALA A 59 -6.82 -3.39 -21.88
N PRO A 60 -6.71 -4.61 -22.45
CA PRO A 60 -5.58 -5.01 -23.28
C PRO A 60 -5.56 -4.17 -24.56
N GLY A 61 -4.62 -3.23 -24.66
CA GLY A 61 -4.48 -2.31 -25.80
C GLY A 61 -4.18 -0.86 -25.42
N GLY A 62 -4.38 -0.48 -24.15
CA GLY A 62 -3.91 0.81 -23.64
C GLY A 62 -2.41 0.78 -23.35
N PRO A 63 -1.64 1.85 -23.63
CA PRO A 63 -0.23 1.89 -23.27
C PRO A 63 -0.10 1.61 -21.78
N SER A 64 0.68 0.60 -21.42
CA SER A 64 1.12 0.32 -20.05
C SER A 64 1.95 1.51 -19.56
N ALA A 65 1.26 2.59 -19.20
CA ALA A 65 1.90 3.78 -18.69
C ALA A 65 2.68 3.39 -17.43
N PRO A 66 3.90 3.92 -17.24
CA PRO A 66 4.66 3.77 -16.01
C PRO A 66 4.00 4.63 -14.92
N GLY A 67 2.79 4.24 -14.52
CA GLY A 67 2.02 4.80 -13.41
C GLY A 67 1.69 3.69 -12.42
N PRO A 68 1.16 4.02 -11.23
CA PRO A 68 0.71 3.00 -10.30
C PRO A 68 -0.34 2.13 -11.00
N ALA A 69 -0.04 0.84 -11.19
CA ALA A 69 -0.97 -0.11 -11.76
C ALA A 69 -2.32 0.04 -11.03
N HIS A 70 -3.37 0.38 -11.79
CA HIS A 70 -4.71 0.54 -11.25
C HIS A 70 -5.22 -0.84 -10.80
N ARG A 71 -4.94 -1.22 -9.55
CA ARG A 71 -5.43 -2.47 -8.96
C ARG A 71 -6.96 -2.48 -8.96
N CYS A 72 -7.51 -3.63 -9.32
CA CYS A 72 -8.94 -3.95 -9.20
C CYS A 72 -9.48 -3.45 -7.87
N LEU A 73 -10.64 -2.77 -7.88
CA LEU A 73 -11.23 -2.20 -6.66
C LEU A 73 -11.56 -3.26 -5.62
N LEU A 74 -11.85 -4.49 -6.04
CA LEU A 74 -12.07 -5.60 -5.11
C LEU A 74 -10.78 -6.09 -4.44
N ARG A 75 -9.61 -5.73 -4.98
CA ARG A 75 -8.28 -6.18 -4.54
C ARG A 75 -7.45 -5.05 -3.91
N ARG A 76 -8.11 -4.03 -3.35
CA ARG A 76 -7.47 -2.89 -2.68
C ARG A 76 -7.39 -3.04 -1.18
#